data_AF-A0A1E4K589-F1
#
_entry.id   AF-A0A1E4K589-F1
#
_cell.length_a   1.000
_cell.length_b   1.000
_cell.length_c   1.000
_cell.angle_alpha   90.00
_cell.angle_beta   90.00
_cell.angle_gamma   90.00
#
_symmetry.space_group_name_H-M   'P 1'
#
loop_
_entity.id
_entity.type
_entity.pdbx_description
1 polymer ?
#
loop_
_entity_poly.entity_id
_entity_poly.type
_entity_poly.pdbx_seq_one_letter_code
_entity_poly.pdbx_strand_id
1 'polypeptide(L)'
;MLHDSTDINRLIQEPVTDPDFPYAPLDWTRSEAEKIARDERLELTEDHWETLRALQNYYAHHDDDSVINLRDLHDALDEHFHQKGGLKYLYTLFPGGPIAQSCRLAGLKAPFMATDHSFGSVA
;
A
#
# COMPACT_ATOMS: atom_id res chain seq x y z
N MET A 1 32.96 26.20 -32.73
CA MET A 1 33.30 24.89 -32.13
C MET A 1 32.44 24.76 -30.88
N LEU A 2 31.77 23.62 -30.76
CA LEU A 2 30.67 23.32 -29.86
C LEU A 2 31.00 23.60 -28.39
N HIS A 3 29.99 23.99 -27.61
CA HIS A 3 29.64 23.28 -26.37
C HIS A 3 28.15 23.53 -26.08
N ASP A 4 27.33 22.55 -26.47
CA ASP A 4 26.04 22.29 -25.85
C ASP A 4 26.29 22.00 -24.36
N SER A 5 26.14 23.01 -23.51
CA SER A 5 26.01 22.77 -22.08
C SER A 5 24.58 22.33 -21.85
N THR A 6 24.35 21.02 -21.97
CA THR A 6 23.24 20.29 -21.39
C THR A 6 23.04 20.82 -19.97
N ASP A 7 21.98 21.59 -19.75
CA ASP A 7 21.69 22.15 -18.44
C ASP A 7 21.29 21.00 -17.52
N ILE A 8 22.19 20.73 -16.57
CA ILE A 8 22.24 19.60 -15.62
C ILE A 8 21.13 19.66 -14.56
N ASN A 9 20.10 20.49 -14.74
CA ASN A 9 18.98 20.65 -13.80
C ASN A 9 18.01 19.44 -13.72
N ARG A 10 18.47 18.23 -14.03
CA ARG A 10 17.65 17.01 -14.02
C ARG A 10 18.11 15.89 -13.08
N LEU A 11 18.98 16.17 -12.13
CA LEU A 11 19.52 15.16 -11.24
C LEU A 11 19.47 15.66 -9.80
N ILE A 12 18.90 14.84 -8.93
CA ILE A 12 18.49 15.12 -7.54
C ILE A 12 17.10 15.75 -7.44
N GLN A 13 16.08 15.00 -7.90
CA GLN A 13 14.87 14.94 -7.10
C GLN A 13 15.28 14.17 -5.84
N GLU A 14 15.52 14.86 -4.73
CA GLU A 14 15.55 14.18 -3.42
C GLU A 14 14.25 13.38 -3.33
N PRO A 15 14.25 12.09 -2.94
CA PRO A 15 13.00 11.39 -2.70
C PRO A 15 12.28 12.18 -1.61
N VAL A 16 11.23 12.89 -1.99
CA VAL A 16 10.36 13.59 -1.05
C VAL A 16 9.58 12.49 -0.35
N THR A 17 10.20 11.88 0.66
CA THR A 17 9.51 10.95 1.54
C THR A 17 8.38 11.73 2.18
N ASP A 18 7.16 11.30 1.92
CA ASP A 18 5.97 11.93 2.45
C ASP A 18 5.96 11.80 3.98
N PRO A 19 5.85 12.90 4.75
CA PRO A 19 5.95 12.84 6.20
C PRO A 19 4.81 12.05 6.87
N ASP A 20 3.66 11.86 6.22
CA ASP A 20 2.60 10.96 6.72
C ASP A 20 2.90 9.48 6.43
N PHE A 21 3.82 9.18 5.51
CA PHE A 21 4.17 7.82 5.10
C PHE A 21 5.68 7.56 5.27
N PRO A 22 6.20 7.61 6.51
CA PRO A 22 7.63 7.48 6.79
C PRO A 22 8.21 6.10 6.46
N TYR A 23 7.34 5.09 6.32
CA TYR A 23 7.71 3.69 6.01
C TYR A 23 7.34 3.29 4.58
N ALA A 24 6.97 4.24 3.73
CA ALA A 24 6.68 3.94 2.34
C ALA A 24 7.91 3.40 1.60
N PRO A 25 7.72 2.48 0.64
CA PRO A 25 8.77 2.12 -0.31
C PRO A 25 9.34 3.37 -1.00
N LEU A 26 10.65 3.35 -1.32
CA LEU A 26 11.36 4.52 -1.85
C LEU A 26 10.71 5.09 -3.14
N ASP A 27 10.22 4.20 -4.00
CA ASP A 27 9.59 4.55 -5.27
C ASP A 27 8.07 4.76 -5.16
N TRP A 28 7.49 4.69 -3.96
CA TRP A 28 6.06 4.89 -3.77
C TRP A 28 5.72 6.37 -3.57
N THR A 29 4.63 6.81 -4.20
CA THR A 29 4.06 8.14 -4.00
C THR A 29 2.54 8.07 -3.79
N ARG A 30 1.96 9.04 -3.07
CA ARG A 30 0.49 9.16 -2.96
C ARG A 30 -0.18 9.22 -4.34
N SER A 31 0.43 9.92 -5.29
CA SER A 31 -0.10 10.07 -6.64
C SER A 31 -0.21 8.74 -7.40
N GLU A 32 0.73 7.82 -7.18
CA GLU A 32 0.65 6.46 -7.72
C GLU A 32 -0.46 5.65 -7.06
N ALA A 33 -0.62 5.73 -5.74
CA ALA A 33 -1.73 5.09 -5.04
C ALA A 33 -3.09 5.62 -5.55
N GLU A 34 -3.24 6.93 -5.71
CA GLU A 34 -4.44 7.57 -6.27
C GLU A 34 -4.70 7.13 -7.72
N LYS A 35 -3.64 6.95 -8.51
CA LYS A 35 -3.75 6.43 -9.88
C LYS A 35 -4.29 5.01 -9.91
N ILE A 36 -3.73 4.11 -9.10
CA ILE A 36 -4.18 2.72 -8.98
C ILE A 36 -5.64 2.69 -8.50
N ALA A 37 -5.98 3.47 -7.47
CA ALA A 37 -7.33 3.52 -6.92
C ALA A 37 -8.35 3.99 -7.97
N ARG A 38 -8.03 5.03 -8.75
CA ARG A 38 -8.89 5.51 -9.83
C ARG A 38 -9.11 4.45 -10.91
N ASP A 39 -8.06 3.72 -11.30
CA ASP A 39 -8.15 2.65 -12.29
C ASP A 39 -9.05 1.50 -11.78
N GLU A 40 -9.08 1.28 -10.47
CA GLU A 40 -9.94 0.30 -9.78
C GLU A 40 -11.33 0.87 -9.38
N ARG A 41 -11.61 2.14 -9.70
CA ARG A 41 -12.83 2.87 -9.30
C ARG A 41 -13.06 2.90 -7.78
N LEU A 42 -11.97 2.98 -7.02
CA LEU A 42 -11.95 3.11 -5.57
C LEU A 42 -11.71 4.57 -5.18
N GLU A 43 -12.54 5.10 -4.27
CA GLU A 43 -12.33 6.41 -3.65
C GLU A 43 -11.49 6.24 -2.38
N LEU A 44 -10.33 6.90 -2.31
CA LEU A 44 -9.45 6.82 -1.15
C LEU A 44 -9.89 7.80 -0.06
N THR A 45 -10.58 7.26 0.95
CA THR A 45 -10.88 7.96 2.21
C THR A 45 -9.70 7.89 3.19
N GLU A 46 -9.79 8.62 4.31
CA GLU A 46 -8.79 8.57 5.39
C GLU A 46 -8.52 7.16 5.91
N ASP A 47 -9.55 6.30 5.98
CA ASP A 47 -9.39 4.92 6.45
C ASP A 47 -8.60 4.05 5.46
N HIS A 48 -8.67 4.36 4.16
CA HIS A 48 -7.82 3.72 3.16
C HIS A 48 -6.36 4.12 3.38
N TRP A 49 -6.11 5.42 3.56
CA TRP A 49 -4.76 5.92 3.83
C TRP A 49 -4.19 5.39 5.15
N GLU A 50 -5.02 5.24 6.18
CA GLU A 50 -4.65 4.60 7.45
C GLU A 50 -4.23 3.14 7.22
N THR A 51 -4.98 2.39 6.42
CA THR A 51 -4.63 1.00 6.08
C THR A 51 -3.30 0.92 5.35
N LEU A 52 -3.05 1.79 4.38
CA LEU A 52 -1.78 1.86 3.63
C LEU A 52 -0.60 2.15 4.57
N ARG A 53 -0.74 3.12 5.48
CA ARG A 53 0.29 3.42 6.49
C ARG A 53 0.54 2.24 7.42
N ALA A 54 -0.53 1.58 7.89
CA ALA A 54 -0.43 0.42 8.76
C ALA A 54 0.35 -0.72 8.09
N LEU A 55 0.11 -0.97 6.80
CA LEU A 55 0.85 -1.96 6.02
C LEU A 55 2.31 -1.59 5.82
N GLN A 56 2.59 -0.36 5.42
CA GLN A 56 3.98 0.09 5.22
C GLN A 56 4.77 0.01 6.51
N ASN A 57 4.16 0.42 7.64
CA ASN A 57 4.74 0.26 8.96
C ASN A 57 4.97 -1.23 9.30
N TYR A 58 3.97 -2.09 9.07
CA TYR A 58 4.11 -3.53 9.32
C TYR A 58 5.27 -4.12 8.51
N TYR A 59 5.33 -3.88 7.21
CA TYR A 59 6.39 -4.43 6.35
C TYR A 59 7.78 -3.90 6.73
N ALA A 60 7.91 -2.62 7.06
CA ALA A 60 9.18 -2.04 7.49
C ALA A 60 9.72 -2.66 8.82
N HIS A 61 8.83 -3.12 9.70
CA HIS A 61 9.23 -3.81 10.95
C HIS A 61 9.41 -5.33 10.78
N HIS A 62 9.10 -5.86 9.59
CA HIS A 62 9.20 -7.27 9.23
C HIS A 62 10.16 -7.50 8.03
N ASP A 63 10.98 -6.52 7.68
CA ASP A 63 11.85 -6.56 6.48
C ASP A 63 12.93 -7.67 6.54
N ASP A 64 13.30 -8.09 7.76
CA ASP A 64 14.21 -9.24 7.98
C ASP A 64 13.57 -10.61 7.62
N ASP A 65 12.24 -10.67 7.49
CA ASP A 65 11.54 -11.90 7.14
C ASP A 65 11.53 -12.12 5.63
N SER A 66 12.12 -13.22 5.17
CA SER A 66 12.10 -13.61 3.74
C SER A 66 10.69 -13.78 3.15
N VAL A 67 9.67 -13.93 4.01
CA VAL A 67 8.25 -14.10 3.64
C VAL A 67 7.35 -13.49 4.71
N ILE A 68 6.45 -12.59 4.32
CA ILE A 68 5.38 -12.09 5.20
C ILE A 68 4.34 -13.20 5.45
N ASN A 69 4.09 -13.50 6.73
CA ASN A 69 3.04 -14.43 7.13
C ASN A 69 1.65 -13.78 6.97
N LEU A 70 0.83 -14.33 6.08
CA LEU A 70 -0.52 -13.83 5.81
C LEU A 70 -1.42 -13.86 7.06
N ARG A 71 -1.29 -14.87 7.93
CA ARG A 71 -2.12 -14.95 9.14
C ARG A 71 -1.76 -13.82 10.10
N ASP A 72 -0.47 -13.61 10.33
CA ASP A 72 -0.02 -12.58 11.27
C ASP A 72 -0.37 -11.18 10.75
N LEU A 73 -0.26 -10.95 9.43
CA LEU A 73 -0.72 -9.72 8.80
C LEU A 73 -2.23 -9.53 8.92
N HIS A 74 -3.01 -10.60 8.72
CA HIS A 74 -4.46 -10.59 8.87
C HIS A 74 -4.85 -10.23 10.31
N ASP A 75 -4.25 -10.88 11.31
CA ASP A 75 -4.53 -10.63 12.72
C ASP A 75 -4.10 -9.21 13.14
N ALA A 76 -2.96 -8.73 12.64
CA ALA A 76 -2.51 -7.36 12.90
C ALA A 76 -3.48 -6.30 12.36
N LEU A 77 -4.02 -6.50 11.16
CA LEU A 77 -5.02 -5.60 10.59
C LEU A 77 -6.39 -5.72 11.26
N ASP A 78 -6.78 -6.94 11.69
CA ASP A 78 -8.04 -7.15 12.42
C ASP A 78 -8.02 -6.36 13.74
N GLU A 79 -6.90 -6.47 14.47
CA GLU A 79 -6.68 -5.75 15.71
C GLU A 79 -6.57 -4.25 15.47
N HIS A 80 -5.83 -3.79 14.46
CA HIS A 80 -5.68 -2.34 14.18
C HIS A 80 -7.03 -1.67 13.91
N PHE A 81 -7.94 -2.35 13.22
CA PHE A 81 -9.26 -1.84 12.87
C PHE A 81 -10.39 -2.36 13.78
N HIS A 82 -10.07 -2.96 14.93
CA HIS A 82 -11.06 -3.66 15.77
C HIS A 82 -12.25 -2.76 16.15
N GLN A 83 -12.00 -1.48 16.45
CA GLN A 83 -13.03 -0.51 16.85
C GLN A 83 -13.99 -0.16 15.70
N LYS A 84 -13.54 -0.33 14.45
CA LYS A 84 -14.32 -0.08 13.23
C LYS A 84 -14.96 -1.36 12.67
N GLY A 85 -14.68 -2.53 13.25
CA GLY A 85 -15.20 -3.82 12.81
C GLY A 85 -14.17 -4.78 12.21
N GLY A 86 -12.88 -4.49 12.39
CA GLY A 86 -11.76 -5.36 12.02
C GLY A 86 -11.70 -5.64 10.52
N LEU A 87 -11.29 -6.84 10.14
CA LEU A 87 -11.20 -7.25 8.74
C LEU A 87 -12.52 -7.14 8.00
N LYS A 88 -13.65 -7.39 8.67
CA LYS A 88 -14.97 -7.27 8.05
C LYS A 88 -15.24 -5.84 7.57
N TYR A 89 -14.75 -4.85 8.30
CA TYR A 89 -14.80 -3.46 7.87
C TYR A 89 -13.84 -3.19 6.71
N LEU A 90 -12.62 -3.75 6.73
CA LEU A 90 -11.68 -3.61 5.61
C LEU A 90 -12.22 -4.22 4.29
N TYR A 91 -13.04 -5.27 4.34
CA TYR A 91 -13.74 -5.76 3.14
C TYR A 91 -14.73 -4.75 2.55
N THR A 92 -15.23 -3.81 3.35
CA THR A 92 -16.10 -2.71 2.85
C THR A 92 -15.30 -1.59 2.21
N LEU A 93 -14.05 -1.36 2.66
CA LEU A 93 -13.13 -0.40 2.09
C LEU A 93 -12.48 -0.95 0.81
N PHE A 94 -12.11 -2.22 0.80
CA PHE A 94 -11.32 -2.83 -0.27
C PHE A 94 -12.10 -4.00 -0.91
N PRO A 95 -13.03 -3.72 -1.83
CA PRO A 95 -13.88 -4.74 -2.46
C PRO A 95 -13.09 -5.73 -3.34
N GLY A 96 -11.87 -5.38 -3.76
CA GLY A 96 -10.94 -6.27 -4.47
C GLY A 96 -10.21 -7.26 -3.56
N GLY A 97 -10.53 -7.27 -2.26
CA GLY A 97 -9.88 -8.05 -1.23
C GLY A 97 -8.95 -7.17 -0.39
N PRO A 98 -9.12 -7.10 0.94
CA PRO A 98 -8.44 -6.13 1.79
C PRO A 98 -6.94 -6.24 1.67
N ILE A 99 -6.35 -7.43 1.82
CA ILE A 99 -4.89 -7.59 1.77
C ILE A 99 -4.34 -7.29 0.37
N ALA A 100 -4.89 -7.90 -0.68
CA ALA A 100 -4.33 -7.77 -2.02
C ALA A 100 -4.45 -6.33 -2.57
N GLN A 101 -5.61 -5.72 -2.39
CA GLN A 101 -5.88 -4.38 -2.91
C GLN A 101 -5.10 -3.32 -2.13
N SER A 102 -5.12 -3.36 -0.80
CA SER A 102 -4.37 -2.41 0.02
C SER A 102 -2.86 -2.56 -0.11
N CYS A 103 -2.29 -3.77 -0.23
CA CYS A 103 -0.87 -3.95 -0.50
C CYS A 103 -0.46 -3.35 -1.84
N ARG A 104 -1.26 -3.57 -2.91
CA ARG A 104 -1.01 -2.98 -4.23
C ARG A 104 -0.99 -1.45 -4.15
N LEU A 105 -1.98 -0.85 -3.48
CA LEU A 105 -2.07 0.60 -3.27
C LEU A 105 -0.92 1.13 -2.40
N ALA A 106 -0.43 0.35 -1.44
CA ALA A 106 0.67 0.70 -0.55
C ALA A 106 2.06 0.56 -1.19
N GLY A 107 2.15 0.07 -2.43
CA GLY A 107 3.43 -0.22 -3.10
C GLY A 107 4.11 -1.50 -2.60
N LEU A 108 3.36 -2.39 -1.96
CA LEU A 108 3.88 -3.59 -1.30
C LEU A 108 3.53 -4.86 -2.07
N LYS A 109 4.41 -5.85 -1.99
CA LYS A 109 4.16 -7.16 -2.57
C LYS A 109 3.20 -7.94 -1.67
N ALA A 110 1.98 -8.19 -2.17
CA ALA A 110 1.03 -9.03 -1.47
C ALA A 110 1.55 -10.47 -1.29
N PRO A 111 1.23 -11.14 -0.16
CA PRO A 111 1.53 -12.56 0.03
C PRO A 111 0.79 -13.42 -1.01
N PHE A 112 1.43 -14.49 -1.48
CA PHE A 112 0.98 -15.32 -2.63
C PHE A 112 -0.48 -15.79 -2.53
N MET A 113 -0.94 -16.14 -1.32
CA MET A 113 -2.29 -16.64 -1.06
C MET A 113 -3.39 -15.55 -1.14
N ALA A 114 -3.04 -14.27 -1.06
CA ALA A 114 -4.01 -13.16 -1.09
C ALA A 114 -4.51 -12.82 -2.50
N THR A 115 -3.82 -13.27 -3.56
CA THR A 115 -4.13 -12.91 -4.95
C THR A 115 -5.10 -13.90 -5.62
N ASP A 116 -5.52 -14.95 -4.91
CA ASP A 116 -6.47 -15.93 -5.44
C ASP A 116 -7.91 -15.39 -5.33
N HIS A 117 -8.43 -14.89 -6.45
CA HIS A 117 -9.80 -14.37 -6.57
C HIS A 117 -10.91 -15.41 -6.30
N SER A 118 -10.57 -16.67 -6.01
CA SER A 118 -11.56 -17.73 -5.76
C SER A 118 -12.14 -17.71 -4.34
N PHE A 119 -11.53 -16.96 -3.41
CA PHE A 119 -12.04 -16.82 -2.04
C PHE A 119 -12.73 -15.47 -1.85
N GLY A 120 -14.05 -15.44 -2.05
CA GLY A 120 -14.90 -14.43 -1.42
C GLY A 120 -15.61 -13.43 -2.34
N SER A 121 -16.12 -13.88 -3.48
CA SER A 121 -17.37 -13.30 -4.00
C SER A 121 -18.55 -14.08 -3.41
N VAL A 122 -18.91 -13.77 -2.16
CA VAL A 122 -20.25 -14.10 -1.66
C VAL A 122 -21.01 -12.79 -1.57
N ALA A 123 -21.95 -12.65 -2.49
CA ALA A 123 -22.93 -11.57 -2.57
C ALA A 123 -23.80 -11.48 -1.30
#